data_AF-A0A7S2N4U7-F1
#
_entry.id   AF-A0A7S2N4U7-F1
#
_cell.length_a   1.000
_cell.length_b   1.000
_cell.length_c   1.000
_cell.angle_alpha   90.00
_cell.angle_beta   90.00
_cell.angle_gamma   90.00
#
_symmetry.space_group_name_H-M   'P 1'
#
loop_
_entity.id
_entity.type
_entity.pdbx_description
1 polymer ?
#
loop_
_entity_poly.entity_id
_entity_poly.type
_entity_poly.pdbx_seq_one_letter_code
_entity_poly.pdbx_strand_id
1 'polypeptide(L)'
;VFRHEVSKGDVWRMCQTKDSPVQDWVKLAVVRARASGNPAIFWLSEERAHDRNLIAKVKASLKNHDTTGLDIRILPPEEAMKQTLERVRRGEDTISVTGNVLRDYLTDLFPILELGTSAKMLSIVPLLAGGGMFETGAGGSAPKHVQQFMKEGHLRWDSLGEFLAMAVALDDLGQKTGNSEAKVLSATLNDAVGELMSRGKSPKRKVMELDNRGSHFYLALYWAQALAAQAESPFLAERFAPVALQLAASEARILGELIAAEGRPMDIGGYYSP
;
A
#
# COMPACT_ATOMS: atom_id res chain seq x y z
N VAL A 1 26.27 0.44 -31.50
CA VAL A 1 25.63 -0.69 -30.77
C VAL A 1 24.25 -1.02 -31.34
N PHE A 2 23.36 -0.04 -31.57
CA PHE A 2 22.07 -0.26 -32.23
C PHE A 2 21.92 0.61 -33.48
N ARG A 3 21.24 0.11 -34.52
CA ARG A 3 20.89 0.84 -35.75
C ARG A 3 19.46 0.49 -36.14
N HIS A 4 18.65 1.48 -36.48
CA HIS A 4 17.27 1.33 -36.92
C HIS A 4 17.01 2.31 -38.07
N GLU A 5 16.26 1.88 -39.08
CA GLU A 5 15.74 2.78 -40.11
C GLU A 5 14.44 3.42 -39.59
N VAL A 6 14.25 4.71 -39.85
CA VAL A 6 13.07 5.48 -39.40
C VAL A 6 12.55 6.34 -40.53
N SER A 7 11.24 6.56 -40.54
CA SER A 7 10.51 7.41 -41.49
C SER A 7 10.00 8.69 -40.82
N LYS A 8 9.61 9.68 -41.65
CA LYS A 8 9.00 10.92 -41.14
C LYS A 8 7.70 10.59 -40.41
N GLY A 9 7.62 10.96 -39.13
CA GLY A 9 6.48 10.69 -38.26
C GLY A 9 6.70 9.57 -37.25
N ASP A 10 7.77 8.79 -37.39
CA ASP A 10 8.09 7.73 -36.43
C ASP A 10 8.55 8.31 -35.09
N VAL A 11 8.14 7.64 -34.00
CA VAL A 11 8.60 7.94 -32.65
C VAL A 11 9.63 6.90 -32.24
N TRP A 12 10.91 7.28 -32.31
CA TRP A 12 12.01 6.46 -31.83
C TRP A 12 12.31 6.75 -30.36
N ARG A 13 12.60 5.71 -29.58
CA ARG A 13 12.98 5.83 -28.16
C ARG A 13 14.02 4.81 -27.74
N MET A 14 14.74 5.13 -26.67
CA MET A 14 15.70 4.26 -26.01
C MET A 14 15.45 4.24 -24.51
N CYS A 15 15.58 3.07 -23.89
CA CYS A 15 15.44 2.88 -22.45
C CYS A 15 16.71 2.27 -21.87
N GLN A 16 16.97 2.53 -20.59
CA GLN A 16 18.11 1.96 -19.86
C GLN A 16 17.64 1.42 -18.52
N THR A 17 18.20 0.28 -18.13
CA THR A 17 18.00 -0.33 -16.80
C THR A 17 19.37 -0.71 -16.27
N LYS A 18 19.71 -0.22 -15.07
CA LYS A 18 20.99 -0.51 -14.43
C LYS A 18 20.96 -1.90 -13.79
N ASP A 19 22.13 -2.50 -13.61
CA ASP A 19 22.24 -3.86 -13.06
C ASP A 19 21.84 -3.93 -11.58
N SER A 20 22.27 -2.95 -10.76
CA SER A 20 21.97 -2.95 -9.31
C SER A 20 20.46 -2.94 -9.00
N PRO A 21 19.60 -2.14 -9.66
CA PRO A 21 18.15 -2.29 -9.54
C PRO A 21 17.61 -3.66 -9.92
N VAL A 22 18.19 -4.34 -10.93
CA VAL A 22 17.73 -5.68 -11.33
C VAL A 22 18.07 -6.71 -10.27
N GLN A 23 19.26 -6.63 -9.66
CA GLN A 23 19.64 -7.53 -8.56
C GLN A 23 18.72 -7.34 -7.35
N ASP A 24 18.45 -6.09 -6.96
CA ASP A 24 17.56 -5.79 -5.84
C ASP A 24 16.10 -6.20 -6.12
N TRP A 25 15.63 -6.00 -7.35
CA TRP A 25 14.32 -6.46 -7.80
C TRP A 25 14.15 -7.99 -7.69
N VAL A 26 15.18 -8.76 -8.09
CA VAL A 26 15.18 -10.23 -7.93
C VAL A 26 15.22 -10.62 -6.45
N LYS A 27 16.07 -9.97 -5.65
CA LYS A 27 16.14 -10.19 -4.20
C LYS A 27 14.78 -9.97 -3.54
N LEU A 28 14.11 -8.86 -3.87
CA LEU A 28 12.78 -8.54 -3.33
C LEU A 28 11.75 -9.62 -3.69
N ALA A 29 11.75 -10.10 -4.94
CA ALA A 29 10.86 -11.17 -5.36
C ALA A 29 11.05 -12.45 -4.54
N VAL A 30 12.30 -12.86 -4.29
CA VAL A 30 12.61 -14.03 -3.45
C VAL A 30 12.15 -13.81 -2.01
N VAL A 31 12.41 -12.65 -1.43
CA VAL A 31 11.99 -12.31 -0.06
C VAL A 31 10.47 -12.38 0.08
N ARG A 32 9.72 -11.84 -0.89
CA ARG A 32 8.25 -11.85 -0.86
C ARG A 32 7.66 -13.24 -1.09
N ALA A 33 8.21 -14.02 -2.01
CA ALA A 33 7.82 -15.41 -2.22
C ALA A 33 8.04 -16.25 -0.95
N ARG A 34 9.19 -16.07 -0.30
CA ARG A 34 9.52 -16.73 0.98
C ARG A 34 8.57 -16.36 2.10
N ALA A 35 8.31 -15.07 2.28
CA ALA A 35 7.50 -14.57 3.39
C ALA A 35 6.02 -14.95 3.27
N SER A 36 5.50 -15.03 2.05
CA SER A 36 4.09 -15.36 1.81
C SER A 36 3.83 -16.84 1.55
N GLY A 37 4.85 -17.60 1.12
CA GLY A 37 4.66 -18.97 0.62
C GLY A 37 4.00 -19.05 -0.77
N ASN A 38 3.69 -17.91 -1.39
CA ASN A 38 3.03 -17.84 -2.68
C ASN A 38 4.02 -17.99 -3.85
N PRO A 39 3.58 -18.57 -4.98
CA PRO A 39 4.41 -18.63 -6.18
C PRO A 39 4.67 -17.23 -6.73
N ALA A 40 5.89 -17.01 -7.24
CA ALA A 40 6.28 -15.76 -7.87
C ALA A 40 6.61 -15.97 -9.34
N ILE A 41 5.97 -15.19 -10.20
CA ILE A 41 6.14 -15.27 -11.66
C ILE A 41 6.79 -13.98 -12.13
N PHE A 42 7.94 -14.09 -12.81
CA PHE A 42 8.55 -13.01 -13.56
C PHE A 42 7.89 -12.88 -14.94
N TRP A 43 7.30 -11.73 -15.22
CA TRP A 43 6.53 -11.50 -16.45
C TRP A 43 7.45 -10.93 -17.53
N LEU A 44 8.15 -11.83 -18.23
CA LEU A 44 9.18 -11.49 -19.21
C LEU A 44 9.01 -12.37 -20.45
N SER A 45 8.98 -11.76 -21.64
CA SER A 45 8.86 -12.50 -22.90
C SER A 45 10.21 -12.64 -23.60
N GLU A 46 10.59 -13.87 -23.98
CA GLU A 46 11.80 -14.09 -24.79
C GLU A 46 11.71 -13.48 -26.20
N GLU A 47 10.53 -13.05 -26.66
CA GLU A 47 10.39 -12.37 -27.95
C GLU A 47 10.93 -10.93 -27.91
N ARG A 48 10.87 -10.28 -26.73
CA ARG A 48 11.35 -8.91 -26.54
C ARG A 48 12.85 -8.91 -26.22
N ALA A 49 13.65 -8.22 -27.04
CA ALA A 49 15.10 -8.13 -26.84
C ALA A 49 15.50 -7.59 -25.45
N HIS A 50 14.75 -6.62 -24.93
CA HIS A 50 14.95 -6.10 -23.57
C HIS A 50 14.71 -7.18 -22.50
N ASP A 51 13.58 -7.90 -22.60
CA ASP A 51 13.20 -8.91 -21.63
C ASP A 51 14.14 -10.12 -21.69
N ARG A 52 14.63 -10.55 -22.87
CA ARG A 52 15.69 -11.57 -22.97
C ARG A 52 16.92 -11.22 -22.14
N ASN A 53 17.37 -9.97 -22.22
CA ASN A 53 18.51 -9.50 -21.44
C ASN A 53 18.20 -9.50 -19.93
N LEU A 54 16.97 -9.15 -19.54
CA LEU A 54 16.53 -9.24 -18.15
C LEU A 54 16.44 -10.69 -17.67
N ILE A 55 15.90 -11.61 -18.48
CA ILE A 55 15.80 -13.04 -18.15
C ILE A 55 17.19 -13.61 -17.83
N ALA A 56 18.21 -13.27 -18.63
CA ALA A 56 19.58 -13.69 -18.36
C ALA A 56 20.09 -13.18 -16.99
N LYS A 57 19.81 -11.91 -16.67
CA LYS A 57 20.16 -11.31 -15.37
C LYS A 57 19.39 -11.92 -14.20
N VAL A 58 18.10 -12.17 -14.36
CA VAL A 58 17.24 -12.84 -13.37
C VAL A 58 17.79 -14.24 -13.08
N LYS A 59 18.03 -15.05 -14.11
CA LYS A 59 18.60 -16.41 -13.97
C LYS A 59 19.97 -16.38 -13.29
N ALA A 60 20.81 -15.39 -13.57
CA ALA A 60 22.10 -15.24 -12.91
C ALA A 60 21.94 -14.84 -11.43
N SER A 61 21.10 -13.84 -11.14
CA SER A 61 20.89 -13.31 -9.79
C SER A 61 20.21 -14.32 -8.86
N LEU A 62 19.27 -15.13 -9.36
CA LEU A 62 18.59 -16.17 -8.57
C LEU A 62 19.56 -17.19 -7.98
N LYS A 63 20.71 -17.43 -8.61
CA LYS A 63 21.75 -18.34 -8.09
C LYS A 63 22.39 -17.85 -6.78
N ASN A 64 22.27 -16.56 -6.48
CA ASN A 64 22.82 -15.94 -5.28
C ASN A 64 21.83 -15.94 -4.10
N HIS A 65 20.67 -16.57 -4.26
CA HIS A 65 19.62 -16.62 -3.24
C HIS A 65 19.21 -18.06 -2.94
N ASP A 66 18.80 -18.32 -1.70
CA ASP A 66 18.17 -19.60 -1.37
C ASP A 66 16.72 -19.63 -1.90
N THR A 67 16.52 -20.36 -2.99
CA THR A 67 15.21 -20.59 -3.61
C THR A 67 14.63 -21.96 -3.26
N THR A 68 15.20 -22.68 -2.29
CA THR A 68 14.72 -24.01 -1.89
C THR A 68 13.27 -23.94 -1.44
N GLY A 69 12.41 -24.78 -2.01
CA GLY A 69 10.98 -24.80 -1.68
C GLY A 69 10.16 -23.60 -2.18
N LEU A 70 10.71 -22.73 -3.04
CA LEU A 70 9.93 -21.68 -3.71
C LEU A 70 9.53 -22.10 -5.12
N ASP A 71 8.30 -21.79 -5.50
CA ASP A 71 7.87 -21.80 -6.90
C ASP A 71 8.15 -20.43 -7.53
N ILE A 72 9.30 -20.31 -8.18
CA ILE A 72 9.69 -19.12 -8.95
C ILE A 72 9.76 -19.47 -10.43
N ARG A 73 8.96 -18.78 -11.24
CA ARG A 73 8.85 -19.03 -12.69
C ARG A 73 9.11 -17.77 -13.50
N ILE A 74 9.47 -17.95 -14.77
CA ILE A 74 9.58 -16.87 -15.76
C ILE A 74 8.63 -17.23 -16.89
N LEU A 75 7.62 -16.39 -17.13
CA LEU A 75 6.61 -16.62 -18.16
C LEU A 75 6.37 -15.34 -18.98
N PRO A 76 6.03 -15.45 -20.28
CA PRO A 76 5.53 -14.33 -21.05
C PRO A 76 4.29 -13.71 -20.39
N PRO A 77 4.07 -12.38 -20.50
CA PRO A 77 2.97 -11.70 -19.81
C PRO A 77 1.59 -12.32 -20.01
N GLU A 78 1.28 -12.80 -21.21
CA GLU A 78 -0.03 -13.43 -21.50
C GLU A 78 -0.23 -14.74 -20.73
N GLU A 79 0.79 -15.61 -20.69
CA GLU A 79 0.74 -16.87 -19.96
C GLU A 79 0.77 -16.65 -18.44
N ALA A 80 1.56 -15.68 -17.99
CA ALA A 80 1.59 -15.27 -16.58
C ALA A 80 0.23 -14.75 -16.12
N MET A 81 -0.46 -13.95 -16.95
CA MET A 81 -1.81 -13.47 -16.69
C MET A 81 -2.82 -14.62 -16.64
N LYS A 82 -2.82 -15.54 -17.62
CA LYS A 82 -3.72 -16.70 -17.62
C LYS A 82 -3.59 -17.52 -16.34
N GLN A 83 -2.37 -17.88 -15.95
CA GLN A 83 -2.15 -18.66 -14.73
C GLN A 83 -2.54 -17.89 -13.46
N THR A 84 -2.27 -16.58 -13.42
CA THR A 84 -2.69 -15.73 -12.29
C THR A 84 -4.22 -15.72 -12.18
N LEU A 85 -4.93 -15.57 -13.30
CA LEU A 85 -6.40 -15.57 -13.35
C LEU A 85 -7.01 -16.93 -13.01
N GLU A 86 -6.37 -18.04 -13.41
CA GLU A 86 -6.81 -19.38 -13.02
C GLU A 86 -6.69 -19.58 -11.51
N ARG A 87 -5.56 -19.18 -10.93
CA ARG A 87 -5.28 -19.30 -9.48
C ARG A 87 -6.22 -18.41 -8.66
N VAL A 88 -6.37 -17.14 -9.00
CA VAL A 88 -7.23 -16.21 -8.24
C VAL A 88 -8.69 -16.67 -8.26
N ARG A 89 -9.17 -17.27 -9.36
CA ARG A 89 -10.52 -17.86 -9.44
C ARG A 89 -10.73 -19.07 -8.53
N ARG A 90 -9.64 -19.74 -8.13
CA ARG A 90 -9.65 -20.82 -7.12
C ARG A 90 -9.38 -20.31 -5.70
N GLY A 91 -9.28 -19.00 -5.49
CA GLY A 91 -8.92 -18.40 -4.20
C GLY A 91 -7.44 -18.58 -3.84
N GLU A 92 -6.58 -18.77 -4.84
CA GLU A 92 -5.13 -18.93 -4.66
C GLU A 92 -4.39 -17.65 -5.10
N ASP A 93 -3.35 -17.28 -4.36
CA ASP A 93 -2.57 -16.06 -4.62
C ASP A 93 -1.38 -16.29 -5.56
N THR A 94 -0.95 -15.25 -6.28
CA THR A 94 0.24 -15.28 -7.13
C THR A 94 0.98 -13.94 -7.07
N ILE A 95 2.29 -13.95 -6.83
CA ILE A 95 3.11 -12.74 -6.90
C ILE A 95 3.48 -12.47 -8.36
N SER A 96 3.08 -11.31 -8.88
CA SER A 96 3.55 -10.81 -10.17
C SER A 96 4.84 -10.01 -10.00
N VAL A 97 5.91 -10.44 -10.67
CA VAL A 97 7.23 -9.80 -10.63
C VAL A 97 7.50 -9.19 -12.00
N THR A 98 7.30 -7.88 -12.13
CA THR A 98 7.22 -7.22 -13.44
C THR A 98 8.14 -6.02 -13.57
N GLY A 99 8.32 -5.55 -14.82
CA GLY A 99 9.00 -4.28 -15.10
C GLY A 99 8.09 -3.06 -14.84
N ASN A 100 8.66 -1.85 -14.95
CA ASN A 100 8.03 -0.62 -14.46
C ASN A 100 6.61 -0.34 -15.03
N VAL A 101 6.39 -0.58 -16.32
CA VAL A 101 5.07 -0.31 -16.93
C VAL A 101 4.01 -1.31 -16.44
N LEU A 102 4.35 -2.60 -16.37
CA LEU A 102 3.41 -3.61 -15.90
C LEU A 102 3.17 -3.51 -14.40
N ARG A 103 4.13 -3.03 -13.60
CA ARG A 103 3.89 -2.66 -12.20
C ARG A 103 2.70 -1.73 -12.13
N ASP A 104 2.76 -0.62 -12.86
CA ASP A 104 1.72 0.41 -12.89
C ASP A 104 0.35 -0.16 -13.26
N TYR A 105 0.28 -0.93 -14.35
CA TYR A 105 -0.99 -1.49 -14.83
C TYR A 105 -1.59 -2.51 -13.88
N LEU A 106 -0.77 -3.41 -13.34
CA LEU A 106 -1.25 -4.52 -12.52
C LEU A 106 -1.65 -4.06 -11.11
N THR A 107 -0.99 -3.03 -10.56
CA THR A 107 -1.35 -2.44 -9.26
C THR A 107 -2.63 -1.61 -9.31
N ASP A 108 -3.13 -1.27 -10.49
CA ASP A 108 -4.51 -0.79 -10.66
C ASP A 108 -5.48 -1.95 -10.93
N LEU A 109 -5.15 -2.81 -11.90
CA LEU A 109 -6.06 -3.84 -12.41
C LEU A 109 -6.57 -4.78 -11.31
N PHE A 110 -5.67 -5.46 -10.59
CA PHE A 110 -6.07 -6.48 -9.61
C PHE A 110 -6.76 -5.86 -8.39
N PRO A 111 -6.23 -4.78 -7.78
CA PRO A 111 -6.92 -4.12 -6.65
C PRO A 111 -8.31 -3.60 -7.00
N ILE A 112 -8.53 -3.08 -8.22
CA ILE A 112 -9.87 -2.68 -8.65
C ILE A 112 -10.81 -3.89 -8.73
N LEU A 113 -10.35 -5.03 -9.25
CA LEU A 113 -11.16 -6.24 -9.33
C LEU A 113 -11.44 -6.87 -7.97
N GLU A 114 -10.48 -6.83 -7.05
CA GLU A 114 -10.56 -7.48 -5.75
C GLU A 114 -11.24 -6.61 -4.68
N LEU A 115 -10.97 -5.31 -4.69
CA LEU A 115 -11.35 -4.37 -3.63
C LEU A 115 -12.31 -3.26 -4.12
N GLY A 116 -12.58 -3.19 -5.42
CA GLY A 116 -13.37 -2.12 -6.03
C GLY A 116 -12.65 -0.77 -6.13
N THR A 117 -11.36 -0.72 -5.77
CA THR A 117 -10.52 0.49 -5.81
C THR A 117 -9.03 0.14 -5.69
N SER A 118 -8.15 0.90 -6.35
CA SER A 118 -6.69 0.80 -6.17
C SER A 118 -6.13 1.70 -5.07
N ALA A 119 -6.96 2.51 -4.42
CA ALA A 119 -6.54 3.41 -3.35
C ALA A 119 -6.25 2.69 -2.02
N LYS A 120 -6.64 1.41 -1.88
CA LYS A 120 -6.57 0.63 -0.63
C LYS A 120 -5.47 -0.42 -0.72
N MET A 121 -4.24 0.02 -0.98
CA MET A 121 -3.10 -0.87 -1.23
C MET A 121 -1.91 -0.48 -0.38
N LEU A 122 -1.13 -1.48 0.02
CA LEU A 122 0.22 -1.28 0.53
C LEU A 122 1.18 -1.05 -0.65
N SER A 123 1.84 0.10 -0.68
CA SER A 123 2.91 0.41 -1.64
C SER A 123 4.21 0.67 -0.87
N ILE A 124 5.09 -0.33 -0.88
CA ILE A 124 6.33 -0.33 -0.10
C ILE A 124 7.51 -0.34 -1.07
N VAL A 125 8.42 0.61 -0.89
CA VAL A 125 9.64 0.76 -1.69
C VAL A 125 10.86 0.62 -0.77
N PRO A 126 11.48 -0.57 -0.72
CA PRO A 126 12.78 -0.74 -0.09
C PRO A 126 13.81 0.12 -0.83
N LEU A 127 14.41 1.08 -0.13
CA LEU A 127 15.41 1.96 -0.74
C LEU A 127 16.72 1.19 -0.87
N LEU A 128 17.45 1.41 -1.98
CA LEU A 128 18.74 0.75 -2.24
C LEU A 128 19.77 0.98 -1.12
N ALA A 129 19.67 2.11 -0.40
CA ALA A 129 20.53 2.44 0.73
C ALA A 129 20.11 1.78 2.07
N GLY A 130 19.10 0.91 2.06
CA GLY A 130 18.60 0.20 3.26
C GLY A 130 17.44 0.89 3.99
N GLY A 131 17.05 2.09 3.58
CA GLY A 131 15.84 2.77 4.09
C GLY A 131 14.54 2.15 3.55
N GLY A 132 13.41 2.69 3.98
CA GLY A 132 12.08 2.33 3.46
C GLY A 132 11.31 3.58 3.07
N MET A 133 10.58 3.51 1.95
CA MET A 133 9.57 4.50 1.57
C MET A 133 8.23 3.78 1.49
N PHE A 134 7.21 4.36 2.14
CA PHE A 134 5.88 3.75 2.30
C PHE A 134 4.86 4.71 1.70
N GLU A 135 4.44 4.44 0.48
CA GLU A 135 3.44 5.24 -0.21
C GLU A 135 2.05 4.87 0.30
N THR A 136 1.24 5.89 0.57
CA THR A 136 -0.09 5.74 1.19
C THR A 136 -1.17 5.34 0.19
N GLY A 137 -0.83 5.15 -1.08
CA GLY A 137 -1.75 4.76 -2.15
C GLY A 137 -1.17 5.07 -3.53
N ALA A 138 -1.78 4.52 -4.57
CA ALA A 138 -1.35 4.70 -5.98
C ALA A 138 -2.14 5.79 -6.74
N GLY A 139 -3.15 6.41 -6.10
CA GLY A 139 -4.03 7.40 -6.72
C GLY A 139 -3.51 8.84 -6.68
N GLY A 140 -4.25 9.76 -7.31
CA GLY A 140 -3.99 11.20 -7.23
C GLY A 140 -4.63 11.89 -6.00
N SER A 141 -4.41 13.20 -5.86
CA SER A 141 -4.85 14.02 -4.70
C SER A 141 -6.34 14.43 -4.69
N ALA A 142 -7.18 13.80 -5.52
CA ALA A 142 -8.64 13.92 -5.53
C ALA A 142 -9.21 15.38 -5.42
N PRO A 143 -9.04 16.25 -6.44
CA PRO A 143 -9.50 17.65 -6.40
C PRO A 143 -11.01 17.81 -6.13
N LYS A 144 -11.84 16.83 -6.54
CA LYS A 144 -13.29 16.81 -6.27
C LYS A 144 -13.64 16.61 -4.79
N HIS A 145 -12.70 16.14 -3.96
CA HIS A 145 -12.90 16.03 -2.51
C HIS A 145 -12.74 17.42 -1.87
N VAL A 146 -11.72 18.17 -2.28
CA VAL A 146 -11.51 19.56 -1.85
C VAL A 146 -12.70 20.43 -2.24
N GLN A 147 -13.26 20.27 -3.44
CA GLN A 147 -14.46 21.00 -3.85
C GLN A 147 -15.67 20.74 -2.94
N GLN A 148 -15.87 19.50 -2.46
CA GLN A 148 -16.93 19.19 -1.50
C GLN A 148 -16.62 19.85 -0.15
N PHE A 149 -15.40 19.70 0.34
CA PHE A 149 -14.98 20.30 1.60
C PHE A 149 -15.18 21.83 1.61
N MET A 150 -14.78 22.52 0.55
CA MET A 150 -14.99 23.97 0.40
C MET A 150 -16.47 24.36 0.37
N LYS A 151 -17.33 23.53 -0.21
CA LYS A 151 -18.76 23.83 -0.36
C LYS A 151 -19.57 23.56 0.90
N GLU A 152 -19.29 22.44 1.57
CA GLU A 152 -20.16 21.90 2.63
C GLU A 152 -19.41 21.32 3.83
N GLY A 153 -18.09 21.56 3.93
CA GLY A 153 -17.30 21.19 5.09
C GLY A 153 -17.08 19.69 5.28
N HIS A 154 -17.42 18.86 4.30
CA HIS A 154 -17.33 17.40 4.36
C HIS A 154 -16.16 16.87 3.52
N LEU A 155 -15.26 16.11 4.14
CA LEU A 155 -14.10 15.52 3.47
C LEU A 155 -14.25 14.00 3.35
N ARG A 156 -14.59 13.52 2.15
CA ARG A 156 -14.75 12.08 1.85
C ARG A 156 -13.47 11.36 1.42
N TRP A 157 -12.29 11.90 1.75
CA TRP A 157 -11.01 11.22 1.49
C TRP A 157 -10.84 10.04 2.44
N ASP A 158 -10.51 8.86 1.92
CA ASP A 158 -10.31 7.65 2.72
C ASP A 158 -8.82 7.48 3.06
N SER A 159 -8.46 7.71 4.33
CA SER A 159 -7.07 7.63 4.83
C SER A 159 -6.60 6.20 5.13
N LEU A 160 -7.35 5.15 4.75
CA LEU A 160 -6.98 3.76 5.02
C LEU A 160 -5.55 3.43 4.59
N GLY A 161 -5.12 3.89 3.41
CA GLY A 161 -3.77 3.65 2.92
C GLY A 161 -2.67 4.36 3.74
N GLU A 162 -2.98 5.50 4.38
CA GLU A 162 -2.07 6.18 5.31
C GLU A 162 -1.87 5.33 6.58
N PHE A 163 -2.95 4.74 7.09
CA PHE A 163 -2.92 3.90 8.29
C PHE A 163 -2.12 2.61 8.05
N LEU A 164 -2.36 1.98 6.91
CA LEU A 164 -1.63 0.79 6.47
C LEU A 164 -0.13 1.10 6.25
N ALA A 165 0.20 2.21 5.59
CA ALA A 165 1.59 2.61 5.39
C ALA A 165 2.30 2.91 6.72
N MET A 166 1.61 3.56 7.67
CA MET A 166 2.15 3.84 9.00
C MET A 166 2.41 2.55 9.80
N ALA A 167 1.51 1.57 9.75
CA ALA A 167 1.71 0.29 10.41
C ALA A 167 2.96 -0.41 9.88
N VAL A 168 3.15 -0.45 8.56
CA VAL A 168 4.34 -1.06 7.95
C VAL A 168 5.61 -0.28 8.28
N ALA A 169 5.56 1.06 8.28
CA ALA A 169 6.72 1.88 8.63
C ALA A 169 7.20 1.64 10.07
N LEU A 170 6.26 1.47 11.01
CA LEU A 170 6.56 1.15 12.41
C LEU A 170 7.17 -0.26 12.57
N ASP A 171 6.67 -1.24 11.81
CA ASP A 171 7.26 -2.59 11.79
C ASP A 171 8.68 -2.58 11.21
N ASP A 172 8.90 -1.92 10.06
CA ASP A 172 10.23 -1.79 9.46
C ASP A 172 11.24 -1.11 10.42
N LEU A 173 10.80 -0.04 11.11
CA LEU A 173 11.59 0.60 12.16
C LEU A 173 11.92 -0.38 13.28
N GLY A 174 10.92 -1.10 13.80
CA GLY A 174 11.09 -2.07 14.87
C GLY A 174 12.01 -3.23 14.48
N GLN A 175 11.95 -3.70 13.24
CA GLN A 175 12.83 -4.75 12.72
C GLN A 175 14.27 -4.27 12.58
N LYS A 176 14.50 -3.09 11.99
CA LYS A 176 15.85 -2.56 11.73
C LYS A 176 16.57 -2.08 12.98
N THR A 177 15.84 -1.54 13.95
CA THR A 177 16.42 -0.96 15.17
C THR A 177 16.33 -1.87 16.39
N GLY A 178 15.58 -2.97 16.30
CA GLY A 178 15.26 -3.80 17.46
C GLY A 178 14.28 -3.14 18.43
N ASN A 179 13.62 -2.03 18.05
CA ASN A 179 12.64 -1.35 18.89
C ASN A 179 11.37 -2.20 19.04
N SER A 180 11.21 -2.84 20.21
CA SER A 180 10.06 -3.68 20.53
C SER A 180 8.75 -2.89 20.65
N GLU A 181 8.80 -1.65 21.15
CA GLU A 181 7.61 -0.79 21.26
C GLU A 181 7.07 -0.39 19.88
N ALA A 182 7.95 -0.13 18.91
CA ALA A 182 7.55 0.14 17.53
C ALA A 182 6.81 -1.06 16.90
N LYS A 183 7.21 -2.29 17.24
CA LYS A 183 6.50 -3.51 16.80
C LYS A 183 5.12 -3.63 17.45
N VAL A 184 5.00 -3.32 18.74
CA VAL A 184 3.69 -3.30 19.43
C VAL A 184 2.77 -2.23 18.84
N LEU A 185 3.29 -1.03 18.58
CA LEU A 185 2.55 0.06 17.92
C LEU A 185 2.06 -0.37 16.52
N SER A 186 2.90 -1.05 15.73
CA SER A 186 2.52 -1.58 14.42
C SER A 186 1.42 -2.64 14.52
N ALA A 187 1.59 -3.64 15.38
CA ALA A 187 0.65 -4.74 15.53
C ALA A 187 -0.74 -4.22 15.97
N THR A 188 -0.77 -3.40 17.02
CA THR A 188 -2.02 -2.80 17.51
C THR A 188 -2.67 -1.83 16.53
N LEU A 189 -1.88 -1.17 15.66
CA LEU A 189 -2.43 -0.35 14.58
C LEU A 189 -3.08 -1.21 13.50
N ASN A 190 -2.50 -2.36 13.16
CA ASN A 190 -3.14 -3.32 12.24
C ASN A 190 -4.48 -3.83 12.80
N ASP A 191 -4.54 -4.13 14.10
CA ASP A 191 -5.80 -4.52 14.77
C ASP A 191 -6.84 -3.40 14.68
N ALA A 192 -6.43 -2.15 14.94
CA ALA A 192 -7.30 -0.98 14.87
C ALA A 192 -7.83 -0.71 13.45
N VAL A 193 -6.98 -0.91 12.43
CA VAL A 193 -7.39 -0.81 11.02
C VAL A 193 -8.41 -1.91 10.68
N GLY A 194 -8.17 -3.14 11.15
CA GLY A 194 -9.12 -4.26 11.00
C GLY A 194 -10.48 -3.94 11.61
N GLU A 195 -10.50 -3.40 12.83
CA GLU A 195 -11.73 -3.01 13.52
C GLU A 195 -12.45 -1.82 12.84
N LEU A 196 -11.71 -0.84 12.33
CA LEU A 196 -12.25 0.28 11.55
C LEU A 196 -12.98 -0.23 10.29
N MET A 197 -12.37 -1.19 9.59
CA MET A 197 -12.96 -1.81 8.40
C MET A 197 -14.16 -2.68 8.75
N SER A 198 -14.06 -3.54 9.77
CA SER A 198 -15.12 -4.46 10.19
C SER A 198 -16.40 -3.71 10.60
N ARG A 199 -16.25 -2.56 11.26
CA ARG A 199 -17.35 -1.70 11.69
C ARG A 199 -17.79 -0.68 10.64
N GLY A 200 -17.20 -0.70 9.45
CA GLY A 200 -17.56 0.19 8.35
C GLY A 200 -17.36 1.68 8.68
N LYS A 201 -16.34 2.02 9.48
CA LYS A 201 -16.02 3.38 9.95
C LYS A 201 -15.12 4.18 9.00
N SER A 202 -15.04 3.77 7.74
CA SER A 202 -14.48 4.62 6.68
C SER A 202 -15.39 5.81 6.36
N PRO A 203 -14.84 6.90 5.81
CA PRO A 203 -15.60 8.08 5.43
C PRO A 203 -16.75 7.76 4.47
N LYS A 204 -17.91 8.34 4.75
CA LYS A 204 -19.07 8.33 3.87
C LYS A 204 -18.95 9.46 2.86
N ARG A 205 -19.90 9.51 1.93
CA ARG A 205 -19.85 10.45 0.80
C ARG A 205 -20.76 11.66 0.99
N LYS A 206 -21.73 11.57 1.89
CA LYS A 206 -22.75 12.60 2.08
C LYS A 206 -22.40 13.44 3.30
N VAL A 207 -22.61 14.75 3.18
CA VAL A 207 -22.55 15.70 4.29
C VAL A 207 -23.44 15.26 5.45
N MET A 208 -23.03 15.56 6.68
CA MET A 208 -23.65 15.15 7.94
C MET A 208 -23.60 13.64 8.23
N GLU A 209 -22.84 12.88 7.44
CA GLU A 209 -22.41 11.52 7.77
C GLU A 209 -20.93 11.53 8.18
N LEU A 210 -20.42 10.41 8.69
CA LEU A 210 -19.03 10.28 9.12
C LEU A 210 -18.05 10.61 7.99
N ASP A 211 -17.22 11.64 8.13
CA ASP A 211 -16.20 12.01 7.14
C ASP A 211 -14.79 11.54 7.53
N ASN A 212 -13.76 12.04 6.83
CA ASN A 212 -12.35 11.75 7.09
C ASN A 212 -11.95 11.96 8.56
N ARG A 213 -12.36 13.08 9.17
CA ARG A 213 -12.02 13.40 10.57
C ARG A 213 -12.67 12.41 11.53
N GLY A 214 -13.91 12.01 11.24
CA GLY A 214 -14.61 10.96 11.96
C GLY A 214 -13.90 9.61 11.90
N SER A 215 -13.38 9.21 10.74
CA SER A 215 -12.59 7.97 10.62
C SER A 215 -11.28 8.01 11.39
N HIS A 216 -10.62 9.18 11.47
CA HIS A 216 -9.39 9.38 12.26
C HIS A 216 -9.68 9.25 13.76
N PHE A 217 -10.80 9.79 14.24
CA PHE A 217 -11.25 9.57 15.61
C PHE A 217 -11.44 8.07 15.92
N TYR A 218 -12.13 7.34 15.05
CA TYR A 218 -12.35 5.90 15.26
C TYR A 218 -11.05 5.10 15.23
N LEU A 219 -10.12 5.43 14.33
CA LEU A 219 -8.79 4.81 14.34
C LEU A 219 -8.08 5.05 15.68
N ALA A 220 -8.07 6.30 16.16
CA ALA A 220 -7.42 6.64 17.44
C ALA A 220 -8.06 5.90 18.62
N LEU A 221 -9.39 5.78 18.64
CA LEU A 221 -10.13 5.01 19.64
C LEU A 221 -9.73 3.53 19.62
N TYR A 222 -9.81 2.88 18.46
CA TYR A 222 -9.52 1.44 18.34
C TYR A 222 -8.05 1.14 18.59
N TRP A 223 -7.14 2.04 18.17
CA TRP A 223 -5.71 1.87 18.43
C TRP A 223 -5.37 2.03 19.91
N ALA A 224 -5.96 3.02 20.59
CA ALA A 224 -5.80 3.16 22.04
C ALA A 224 -6.35 1.94 22.80
N GLN A 225 -7.49 1.39 22.37
CA GLN A 225 -8.06 0.17 22.95
C GLN A 225 -7.15 -1.05 22.75
N ALA A 226 -6.62 -1.25 21.54
CA ALA A 226 -5.69 -2.34 21.26
C ALA A 226 -4.38 -2.19 22.07
N LEU A 227 -3.83 -0.98 22.15
CA LEU A 227 -2.64 -0.67 22.96
C LEU A 227 -2.86 -0.90 24.45
N ALA A 228 -4.05 -0.61 24.97
CA ALA A 228 -4.41 -0.85 26.36
C ALA A 228 -4.64 -2.34 26.68
N ALA A 229 -5.07 -3.14 25.69
CA ALA A 229 -5.44 -4.54 25.87
C ALA A 229 -4.30 -5.55 25.61
N GLN A 230 -3.29 -5.16 24.83
CA GLN A 230 -2.13 -6.02 24.53
C GLN A 230 -1.28 -6.33 25.77
N ALA A 231 -0.50 -7.41 25.72
CA ALA A 231 0.27 -7.93 26.87
C ALA A 231 1.79 -7.87 26.67
N GLU A 232 2.25 -7.51 25.47
CA GLU A 232 3.64 -7.48 25.04
C GLU A 232 4.43 -6.32 25.64
N SER A 233 3.77 -5.18 25.92
CA SER A 233 4.35 -4.01 26.57
C SER A 233 3.44 -3.48 27.68
N PRO A 234 3.68 -3.84 28.95
CA PRO A 234 2.94 -3.32 30.09
C PRO A 234 2.98 -1.78 30.17
N PHE A 235 4.13 -1.18 29.83
CA PHE A 235 4.29 0.27 29.79
C PHE A 235 3.31 0.95 28.82
N LEU A 236 3.20 0.44 27.59
CA LEU A 236 2.24 0.99 26.61
C LEU A 236 0.80 0.72 27.06
N ALA A 237 0.51 -0.46 27.61
CA ALA A 237 -0.82 -0.79 28.11
C ALA A 237 -1.28 0.20 29.20
N GLU A 238 -0.46 0.42 30.22
CA GLU A 238 -0.75 1.36 31.31
C GLU A 238 -0.88 2.81 30.79
N ARG A 239 -0.02 3.21 29.86
CA ARG A 239 -0.04 4.56 29.28
C ARG A 239 -1.32 4.83 28.47
N PHE A 240 -1.80 3.85 27.71
CA PHE A 240 -2.94 4.03 26.81
C PHE A 240 -4.29 3.64 27.43
N ALA A 241 -4.31 2.89 28.53
CA ALA A 241 -5.54 2.59 29.28
C ALA A 241 -6.41 3.84 29.59
N PRO A 242 -5.89 4.93 30.18
CA PRO A 242 -6.70 6.13 30.44
C PRO A 242 -7.14 6.82 29.15
N VAL A 243 -6.33 6.78 28.08
CA VAL A 243 -6.67 7.39 26.78
C VAL A 243 -7.85 6.63 26.14
N ALA A 244 -7.79 5.30 26.12
CA ALA A 244 -8.85 4.45 25.59
C ALA A 244 -10.18 4.70 26.31
N LEU A 245 -10.15 4.79 27.64
CA LEU A 245 -11.33 5.10 28.45
C LEU A 245 -11.90 6.49 28.14
N GLN A 246 -11.06 7.52 28.04
CA GLN A 246 -11.51 8.88 27.77
C GLN A 246 -12.11 9.04 26.36
N LEU A 247 -11.49 8.43 25.34
CA LEU A 247 -11.99 8.44 23.98
C LEU A 247 -13.34 7.70 23.88
N ALA A 248 -13.44 6.52 24.51
CA ALA A 248 -14.69 5.76 24.55
C ALA A 248 -15.82 6.54 25.26
N ALA A 249 -15.54 7.12 26.42
CA ALA A 249 -16.52 7.91 27.17
C ALA A 249 -16.95 9.19 26.44
N SER A 250 -16.09 9.76 25.59
CA SER A 250 -16.35 10.99 24.84
C SER A 250 -16.84 10.75 23.40
N GLU A 251 -17.05 9.51 22.97
CA GLU A 251 -17.36 9.17 21.56
C GLU A 251 -18.52 10.01 21.00
N ALA A 252 -19.68 9.99 21.67
CA ALA A 252 -20.86 10.70 21.20
C ALA A 252 -20.65 12.22 21.12
N ARG A 253 -19.91 12.78 22.08
CA ARG A 253 -19.59 14.22 22.12
C ARG A 253 -18.67 14.61 20.97
N ILE A 254 -17.56 13.89 20.81
CA ILE A 254 -16.57 14.17 19.76
C ILE A 254 -17.20 14.05 18.38
N LEU A 255 -17.95 12.98 18.12
CA LEU A 255 -18.63 12.80 16.83
C LEU A 255 -19.70 13.87 16.59
N GLY A 256 -20.43 14.28 17.62
CA GLY A 256 -21.38 15.38 17.53
C GLY A 256 -20.71 16.70 17.16
N GLU A 257 -19.58 17.03 17.78
CA GLU A 257 -18.78 18.22 17.48
C GLU A 257 -18.20 18.18 16.06
N LEU A 258 -17.72 17.02 15.60
CA LEU A 258 -17.20 16.84 14.23
C LEU A 258 -18.30 17.02 13.18
N ILE A 259 -19.47 16.39 13.37
CA ILE A 259 -20.61 16.52 12.46
C ILE A 259 -21.14 17.97 12.45
N ALA A 260 -21.18 18.64 13.60
CA ALA A 260 -21.63 20.03 13.70
C ALA A 260 -20.71 21.03 12.96
N ALA A 261 -19.47 20.63 12.64
CA ALA A 261 -18.57 21.42 11.81
C ALA A 261 -18.92 21.36 10.32
N GLU A 262 -19.76 20.43 9.87
CA GLU A 262 -20.17 20.26 8.47
C GLU A 262 -21.39 21.13 8.08
N GLY A 263 -21.81 21.04 6.82
CA GLY A 263 -23.04 21.65 6.32
C GLY A 263 -22.93 23.13 5.92
N ARG A 264 -21.73 23.69 6.00
CA ARG A 264 -21.45 25.10 5.66
C ARG A 264 -20.23 25.23 4.75
N PRO A 265 -20.17 26.28 3.91
CA PRO A 265 -18.98 26.60 3.14
C PRO A 265 -17.76 26.82 4.04
N MET A 266 -16.61 26.35 3.57
CA MET A 266 -15.32 26.54 4.22
C MET A 266 -14.49 27.54 3.42
N ASP A 267 -13.89 28.49 4.11
CA ASP A 267 -12.83 29.34 3.57
C ASP A 267 -11.52 28.94 4.24
N ILE A 268 -10.58 28.46 3.43
CA ILE A 268 -9.25 28.05 3.86
C ILE A 268 -8.16 28.97 3.30
N GLY A 269 -8.49 30.16 2.76
CA GLY A 269 -7.49 31.14 2.33
C GLY A 269 -6.82 30.85 0.97
N GLY A 270 -7.07 29.70 0.34
CA GLY A 270 -6.48 29.34 -0.95
C GLY A 270 -6.88 27.94 -1.44
N TYR A 271 -6.19 27.45 -2.48
CA TYR A 271 -6.39 26.08 -3.01
C TYR A 271 -5.08 25.29 -3.14
N TYR A 272 -4.11 25.79 -3.93
CA TYR A 272 -2.78 25.18 -4.01
C TYR A 272 -1.86 25.59 -2.85
N SER A 273 -2.12 26.76 -2.25
CA SER A 273 -1.46 27.31 -1.06
C SER A 273 -2.51 27.89 -0.11
N PRO A 274 -3.37 27.05 0.48
CA PRO A 274 -4.36 27.45 1.49
C PRO A 274 -3.69 27.90 2.79
#